data_AF-A0A4R6KN00-F1
#
_entry.id   AF-A0A4R6KN00-F1
#
_cell.length_a   1.000
_cell.length_b   1.000
_cell.length_c   1.000
_cell.angle_alpha   90.00
_cell.angle_beta   90.00
_cell.angle_gamma   90.00
#
_symmetry.space_group_name_H-M   'P 1'
#
loop_
_entity.id
_entity.type
_entity.pdbx_description
1 polymer ?
#
loop_
_entity_poly.entity_id
_entity_poly.type
_entity_poly.pdbx_seq_one_letter_code
_entity_poly.pdbx_strand_id
1 'polypeptide(L)'
;MAMGFISATDLPAQCSRIRSALVAWESLEPMDWARALLATEIAFSSDVVGSGYEWPTTTGWSDEVTVKTLRAIQRKLVRLVAPLVGNSLGTRPSNV
;
A
#
# COMPACT_ATOMS: atom_id res chain seq x y z
N MET A 1 4.75 14.73 2.51
CA MET A 1 4.67 13.37 1.94
C MET A 1 4.07 12.44 2.98
N ALA A 2 3.28 11.45 2.56
CA ALA A 2 2.73 10.41 3.43
C ALA A 2 2.65 9.09 2.66
N MET A 3 3.07 7.98 3.26
CA MET A 3 3.13 6.64 2.64
C MET A 3 3.94 6.59 1.33
N GLY A 4 4.88 7.52 1.14
CA GLY A 4 5.63 7.68 -0.11
C GLY A 4 4.88 8.40 -1.23
N PHE A 5 3.66 8.91 -1.00
CA PHE A 5 2.98 9.83 -1.91
C PHE A 5 3.34 11.28 -1.57
N ILE A 6 3.54 12.09 -2.61
CA ILE A 6 4.02 13.47 -2.41
C ILE A 6 2.89 14.43 -2.04
N SER A 7 1.65 14.12 -2.45
CA SER A 7 0.44 14.89 -2.16
C SER A 7 -0.83 14.02 -2.23
N ALA A 8 -1.96 14.56 -1.78
CA ALA A 8 -3.26 13.90 -1.92
C ALA A 8 -3.67 13.69 -3.39
N THR A 9 -3.25 14.57 -4.30
CA THR A 9 -3.50 14.45 -5.75
C THR A 9 -2.59 13.42 -6.41
N ASP A 10 -1.37 13.24 -5.90
CA ASP A 10 -0.44 12.22 -6.39
C ASP A 10 -0.92 10.80 -6.08
N LEU A 11 -1.59 10.59 -4.94
CA LEU A 11 -2.11 9.29 -4.51
C LEU A 11 -2.94 8.58 -5.59
N PRO A 12 -4.06 9.12 -6.11
CA PRO A 12 -4.86 8.44 -7.12
C PRO A 12 -4.10 8.21 -8.44
N ALA A 13 -3.22 9.14 -8.83
CA ALA A 13 -2.42 9.01 -10.04
C ALA A 13 -1.42 7.84 -9.94
N GLN A 14 -0.68 7.75 -8.83
CA GLN A 14 0.25 6.66 -8.59
C GLN A 14 -0.48 5.33 -8.40
N CYS A 15 -1.60 5.29 -7.67
CA CYS A 15 -2.42 4.08 -7.52
C CYS A 15 -2.90 3.55 -8.88
N SER A 16 -3.35 4.44 -9.78
CA SER A 16 -3.75 4.07 -11.14
C SER A 16 -2.59 3.50 -11.94
N ARG A 17 -1.43 4.17 -11.93
CA ARG A 17 -0.23 3.70 -12.62
C ARG A 17 0.26 2.34 -12.10
N ILE A 18 0.35 2.19 -10.78
CA ILE A 18 0.83 0.96 -10.13
C ILE A 18 -0.14 -0.20 -10.42
N ARG A 19 -1.45 0.04 -10.38
CA ARG A 19 -2.45 -0.97 -10.75
C ARG A 19 -2.28 -1.41 -12.20
N SER A 20 -2.07 -0.48 -13.13
CA SER A 20 -1.84 -0.82 -14.54
C SER A 20 -0.59 -1.69 -14.73
N ALA A 21 0.52 -1.35 -14.06
CA ALA A 21 1.74 -2.14 -14.09
C ALA A 21 1.55 -3.55 -13.50
N LEU A 22 0.83 -3.70 -12.38
CA LEU A 22 0.49 -5.00 -11.81
C LEU A 22 -0.35 -5.86 -12.76
N VAL A 23 -1.35 -5.28 -13.42
CA VAL A 23 -2.20 -5.97 -14.41
C VAL A 23 -1.39 -6.39 -15.64
N ALA A 24 -0.43 -5.56 -16.06
CA ALA A 24 0.46 -5.83 -17.17
C ALA A 24 1.63 -6.76 -16.82
N TRP A 25 1.74 -7.24 -15.57
CA TRP A 25 2.86 -8.04 -15.06
C TRP A 25 4.23 -7.36 -15.23
N GLU A 26 4.24 -6.04 -15.15
CA GLU A 26 5.47 -5.25 -15.22
C GLU A 26 6.20 -5.25 -13.88
N SER A 27 7.52 -5.06 -13.94
CA SER A 27 8.33 -4.87 -12.73
C SER A 27 7.96 -3.56 -12.05
N LEU A 28 7.79 -3.61 -10.72
CA LEU A 28 7.63 -2.42 -9.90
C LEU A 28 8.92 -2.11 -9.15
N GLU A 29 9.21 -0.81 -9.06
CA GLU A 29 10.29 -0.30 -8.22
C GLU A 29 9.96 -0.47 -6.71
N PRO A 30 10.96 -0.51 -5.82
CA PRO A 30 10.76 -0.70 -4.37
C PRO A 30 9.75 0.27 -3.76
N MET A 31 9.73 1.53 -4.21
CA MET A 31 8.80 2.55 -3.72
C MET A 31 7.35 2.25 -4.12
N ASP A 32 7.14 1.69 -5.31
CA ASP A 32 5.81 1.35 -5.79
C ASP A 32 5.26 0.12 -5.07
N TRP A 33 6.12 -0.85 -4.75
CA TRP A 33 5.77 -1.94 -3.85
C TRP A 33 5.36 -1.43 -2.46
N ALA A 34 6.11 -0.48 -1.90
CA ALA A 34 5.78 0.10 -0.60
C ALA A 34 4.46 0.89 -0.63
N ARG A 35 4.23 1.70 -1.67
CA ARG A 35 2.98 2.44 -1.89
C ARG A 35 1.78 1.51 -2.01
N ALA A 36 1.88 0.47 -2.86
CA ALA A 36 0.81 -0.51 -3.03
C ALA A 36 0.47 -1.20 -1.70
N LEU A 37 1.51 -1.69 -1.01
CA LEU A 37 1.34 -2.42 0.23
C LEU A 37 0.69 -1.56 1.32
N LEU A 38 1.23 -0.36 1.59
CA LEU A 38 0.69 0.53 2.63
C LEU A 38 -0.72 1.02 2.29
N ALA A 39 -0.98 1.37 1.03
CA ALA A 39 -2.31 1.82 0.62
C ALA A 39 -3.35 0.71 0.79
N THR A 40 -3.02 -0.54 0.42
CA THR A 40 -3.91 -1.68 0.64
C THR A 40 -4.10 -2.00 2.12
N GLU A 41 -3.06 -1.93 2.95
CA GLU A 41 -3.18 -2.14 4.40
C GLU A 41 -4.14 -1.14 5.05
N ILE A 42 -4.04 0.14 4.68
CA ILE A 42 -4.92 1.18 5.19
C ILE A 42 -6.34 1.03 4.66
N ALA A 43 -6.50 0.76 3.36
CA ALA A 43 -7.81 0.51 2.76
C ALA A 43 -8.50 -0.69 3.41
N PHE A 44 -7.75 -1.74 3.75
CA PHE A 44 -8.27 -2.95 4.40
C PHE A 44 -8.61 -2.72 5.88
N SER A 45 -7.78 -2.00 6.64
CA SER A 45 -7.92 -1.96 8.11
C SER A 45 -8.67 -0.74 8.64
N SER A 46 -8.95 0.28 7.82
CA SER A 46 -9.55 1.54 8.27
C SER A 46 -11.00 1.67 7.85
N ASP A 47 -11.87 1.97 8.81
CA ASP A 47 -13.24 2.44 8.55
C ASP A 47 -13.30 3.95 8.25
N VAL A 48 -12.26 4.69 8.59
CA VAL A 48 -12.23 6.16 8.46
C VAL A 48 -11.82 6.58 7.05
N VAL A 49 -10.79 5.92 6.51
CA VAL A 49 -10.19 6.27 5.21
C VAL A 49 -10.10 5.08 4.25
N GLY A 50 -10.71 3.96 4.62
CA GLY A 50 -10.71 2.72 3.86
C GLY A 50 -12.08 2.08 3.79
N SER A 51 -12.09 0.78 3.54
CA SER A 51 -13.30 -0.04 3.45
C SER A 51 -13.37 -1.05 4.60
N GLY A 52 -12.79 -0.79 5.78
CA GLY A 52 -12.64 -1.80 6.86
C GLY A 52 -13.81 -2.78 7.01
N TYR A 53 -14.93 -2.33 7.57
CA TYR A 53 -16.15 -3.12 7.74
C TYR A 53 -16.78 -3.55 6.40
N GLU A 54 -16.70 -2.69 5.38
CA GLU A 54 -17.28 -2.91 4.06
C GLU A 54 -16.33 -3.63 3.08
N TRP A 55 -15.25 -4.24 3.57
CA TRP A 55 -14.20 -4.80 2.74
C TRP A 55 -14.71 -6.00 1.92
N PRO A 56 -15.50 -6.93 2.51
CA PRO A 56 -16.14 -7.99 1.75
C PRO A 56 -17.10 -7.46 0.68
N THR A 57 -17.83 -6.39 0.96
CA THR A 57 -18.73 -5.76 -0.01
C THR A 57 -17.94 -5.10 -1.15
N THR A 58 -16.86 -4.40 -0.82
CA THR A 58 -16.06 -3.61 -1.77
C THR A 58 -15.23 -4.50 -2.70
N THR A 59 -14.70 -5.60 -2.18
CA THR A 59 -13.70 -6.42 -2.89
C THR A 59 -14.18 -7.84 -3.21
N GLY A 60 -15.20 -8.33 -2.52
CA GLY A 60 -15.62 -9.74 -2.55
C GLY A 60 -14.73 -10.67 -1.71
N TRP A 61 -13.74 -10.14 -0.98
CA TRP A 61 -12.80 -10.93 -0.20
C TRP A 61 -13.13 -10.85 1.28
N SER A 62 -13.10 -11.99 1.99
CA SER A 62 -13.22 -11.99 3.44
C SER A 62 -11.95 -11.43 4.10
N ASP A 63 -12.11 -10.92 5.32
CA ASP A 63 -10.98 -10.43 6.13
C ASP A 63 -9.94 -11.53 6.35
N GLU A 64 -10.38 -12.76 6.60
CA GLU A 64 -9.48 -13.90 6.83
C GLU A 64 -8.59 -14.18 5.60
N VAL A 65 -9.18 -14.20 4.41
CA VAL A 65 -8.43 -14.42 3.15
C VAL A 65 -7.49 -13.23 2.89
N THR A 66 -7.99 -12.01 3.12
CA THR A 66 -7.24 -10.79 2.88
C THR A 66 -6.03 -10.69 3.80
N VAL A 67 -6.19 -10.88 5.12
CA VAL A 67 -5.09 -10.78 6.08
C VAL A 67 -4.03 -11.86 5.87
N LYS A 68 -4.45 -13.10 5.54
CA LYS A 68 -3.52 -14.19 5.20
C LYS A 68 -2.69 -13.85 3.96
N THR A 69 -3.34 -13.30 2.94
CA THR A 69 -2.70 -12.89 1.68
C THR A 69 -1.74 -11.72 1.92
N LEU A 70 -2.18 -10.66 2.60
CA LEU A 70 -1.34 -9.52 2.95
C LEU A 70 -0.12 -9.95 3.75
N ARG A 71 -0.26 -10.83 4.75
CA ARG A 71 0.88 -11.34 5.52
C ARG A 71 1.88 -12.12 4.65
N ALA A 72 1.41 -12.86 3.66
CA ALA A 72 2.30 -13.53 2.71
C ALA A 72 3.04 -12.53 1.81
N ILE A 73 2.35 -11.50 1.31
CA ILE A 73 2.93 -10.42 0.50
C ILE A 73 3.97 -9.65 1.32
N GLN A 74 3.62 -9.21 2.54
CA GLN A 74 4.54 -8.52 3.46
C GLN A 74 5.83 -9.32 3.67
N ARG A 75 5.75 -10.63 3.93
CA ARG A 75 6.96 -11.47 4.11
C ARG A 75 7.83 -11.53 2.85
N LYS A 76 7.23 -11.50 1.66
CA LYS A 76 7.98 -11.47 0.38
C LYS A 76 8.64 -10.12 0.15
N LEU A 77 7.96 -9.03 0.50
CA LEU A 77 8.39 -7.67 0.18
C LEU A 77 9.21 -7.00 1.29
N VAL A 78 9.19 -7.49 2.53
CA VAL A 78 9.77 -6.80 3.69
C VAL A 78 11.23 -6.40 3.47
N ARG A 79 12.04 -7.27 2.86
CA ARG A 79 13.47 -6.96 2.60
C ARG A 79 13.65 -5.87 1.55
N LEU A 80 12.73 -5.77 0.60
CA LEU A 80 12.74 -4.76 -0.46
C LEU A 80 12.27 -3.39 0.06
N VAL A 81 11.25 -3.37 0.91
CA VAL A 81 10.59 -2.13 1.36
C VAL A 81 11.15 -1.58 2.67
N ALA A 82 11.72 -2.41 3.54
CA ALA A 82 12.24 -1.98 4.84
C ALA A 82 13.25 -0.82 4.75
N PRO A 83 14.16 -0.74 3.76
CA PRO A 83 15.07 0.40 3.61
C PRO A 83 14.37 1.76 3.36
N LEU A 84 13.11 1.74 2.90
CA LEU A 84 12.34 2.96 2.63
C LEU A 84 11.61 3.50 3.87
N VAL A 85 11.49 2.68 4.93
CA VAL A 85 10.78 3.06 6.16
C VAL A 85 11.49 4.25 6.82
N GLY A 86 10.71 5.24 7.24
CA GLY A 86 11.20 6.50 7.80
C GLY A 86 10.91 7.66 6.86
N ASN A 87 11.93 8.42 6.50
CA ASN A 87 11.76 9.67 5.76
C ASN A 87 11.18 9.46 4.36
N SER A 88 11.59 8.41 3.63
CA SER A 88 11.15 8.16 2.26
C SER A 88 9.65 7.82 2.16
N LEU A 89 9.10 7.15 3.17
CA LEU A 89 7.66 6.90 3.27
C LEU A 89 6.91 7.97 4.07
N GLY A 90 7.59 8.96 4.63
CA GLY A 90 6.98 9.95 5.52
C GLY A 90 6.40 9.34 6.80
N THR A 91 6.95 8.21 7.27
CA THR A 91 6.49 7.51 8.49
C THR A 91 7.28 7.90 9.74
N ARG A 92 8.31 8.73 9.60
CA ARG A 92 9.04 9.35 10.71
C ARG A 92 9.29 10.83 10.38
N PRO A 93 9.28 11.73 11.37
CA PRO A 93 9.69 13.11 11.15
C PRO A 93 11.14 13.14 10.66
N SER A 94 11.42 14.01 9.70
CA SER A 94 12.79 14.41 9.37
C SER A 94 13.34 15.09 10.63
N ASN A 95 14.45 14.59 11.19
CA ASN A 95 15.08 15.26 12.34
C ASN A 95 15.28 16.75 11.98
N VAL A 96 14.63 17.64 12.73
CA VAL A 96 14.82 19.09 12.66
C VAL A 96 16.04 19.45 13.48
#